data_AF-A0A0P9RPU8-F1
#
_entry.id   AF-A0A0P9RPU8-F1
#
_cell.length_a   1.000
_cell.length_b   1.000
_cell.length_c   1.000
_cell.angle_alpha   90.00
_cell.angle_beta   90.00
_cell.angle_gamma   90.00
#
_symmetry.space_group_name_H-M   'P 1'
#
loop_
_entity.id
_entity.type
_entity.pdbx_description
1 polymer ?
#
loop_
_entity_poly.entity_id
_entity_poly.type
_entity_poly.pdbx_seq_one_letter_code
_entity_poly.pdbx_strand_id
1 'polypeptide(L)'
;MSQLVIQPERRLTAAEFQHLAAMPAAVEWFANIDNPRTRRAYQNDLQDFCSFVGLAGAEEFRAVTRSHVLAWRAQLELRGLAGATIRRKLAALASLFDHLLENNAVAGGNPVHGVKRPRVESNEGKTPALGDHQAKQLLDAPDTETLKGLRDRAILAVLLYHGLRREEAAQLKTGDLQERGGIKHLRVHGKGSKIRFLPLHPVAAERI
;
A
#
# COMPACT_ATOMS: atom_id res chain seq x y z
N MET A 1 -5.21 -31.30 31.21
CA MET A 1 -4.75 -31.73 29.87
C MET A 1 -5.93 -31.59 28.93
N SER A 2 -5.95 -30.55 28.10
CA SER A 2 -7.05 -30.33 27.14
C SER A 2 -6.95 -31.41 26.05
N GLN A 3 -7.97 -32.26 25.95
CA GLN A 3 -8.07 -33.25 24.88
C GLN A 3 -8.28 -32.52 23.56
N LEU A 4 -7.35 -32.70 22.61
CA LEU A 4 -7.52 -32.30 21.22
C LEU A 4 -8.74 -33.06 20.65
N VAL A 5 -9.85 -32.35 20.45
CA VAL A 5 -11.04 -32.91 19.82
C VAL A 5 -10.75 -33.07 18.32
N ILE A 6 -10.45 -34.31 17.91
CA ILE A 6 -10.27 -34.66 16.50
C ILE A 6 -11.67 -34.70 15.87
N GLN A 7 -12.00 -33.72 15.03
CA GLN A 7 -13.22 -33.78 14.23
C GLN A 7 -13.12 -34.94 13.23
N PRO A 8 -14.16 -35.78 13.09
CA PRO A 8 -14.12 -37.00 12.28
C PRO A 8 -14.02 -36.72 10.77
N GLU A 9 -14.41 -35.52 10.33
CA GLU A 9 -14.35 -35.13 8.92
C GLU A 9 -13.15 -34.22 8.67
N ARG A 10 -12.09 -34.81 8.11
CA ARG A 10 -10.92 -34.05 7.66
C ARG A 10 -11.35 -33.17 6.47
N ARG A 11 -11.41 -31.85 6.69
CA ARG A 11 -11.80 -30.88 5.65
C ARG A 11 -10.82 -30.80 4.47
N LEU A 12 -9.58 -31.21 4.67
CA LEU A 12 -8.55 -31.32 3.64
C LEU A 12 -8.26 -32.79 3.36
N THR A 13 -8.12 -33.15 2.10
CA THR A 13 -7.55 -34.45 1.72
C THR A 13 -6.11 -34.57 2.23
N ALA A 14 -5.61 -35.80 2.35
CA ALA A 14 -4.23 -36.04 2.76
C ALA A 14 -3.23 -35.37 1.79
N ALA A 15 -3.52 -35.38 0.50
CA ALA A 15 -2.71 -34.73 -0.53
C ALA A 15 -2.67 -33.21 -0.37
N GLU A 16 -3.83 -32.56 -0.16
CA GLU A 16 -3.90 -31.11 0.09
C GLU A 16 -3.14 -30.71 1.35
N PHE A 17 -3.27 -31.49 2.42
CA PHE A 17 -2.53 -31.22 3.66
C PHE A 17 -1.00 -31.30 3.45
N GLN A 18 -0.53 -32.34 2.75
CA GLN A 18 0.90 -32.50 2.46
C GLN A 18 1.41 -31.41 1.52
N HIS A 19 0.60 -30.99 0.54
CA HIS A 19 0.95 -29.89 -0.34
C HIS A 19 1.12 -28.57 0.43
N LEU A 20 0.18 -28.24 1.33
CA LEU A 20 0.28 -27.06 2.19
C LEU A 20 1.51 -27.12 3.10
N ALA A 21 1.81 -28.28 3.69
CA ALA A 21 3.01 -28.46 4.53
C ALA A 21 4.33 -28.32 3.77
N ALA A 22 4.32 -28.50 2.45
CA ALA A 22 5.48 -28.37 1.57
C ALA A 22 5.55 -26.99 0.87
N MET A 23 4.64 -26.06 1.17
CA MET A 23 4.66 -24.74 0.56
C MET A 23 5.93 -23.97 0.99
N PRO A 24 6.66 -23.35 0.05
CA PRO A 24 7.79 -22.52 0.43
C PRO A 24 7.32 -21.34 1.29
N ALA A 25 8.01 -21.04 2.38
CA ALA A 25 7.68 -19.94 3.29
C ALA A 25 7.54 -18.58 2.58
N ALA A 26 8.25 -18.36 1.46
CA ALA A 26 8.09 -17.17 0.64
C ALA A 26 6.68 -17.05 0.01
N VAL A 27 6.04 -18.17 -0.33
CA VAL A 27 4.67 -18.21 -0.88
C VAL A 27 3.66 -17.90 0.21
N GLU A 28 3.85 -18.45 1.42
CA GLU A 28 3.03 -18.14 2.59
C GLU A 28 3.07 -16.64 2.93
N TRP A 29 4.27 -16.05 2.92
CA TRP A 29 4.45 -14.62 3.09
C TRP A 29 3.61 -13.79 2.10
N PHE A 30 3.65 -14.16 0.81
CA PHE A 30 2.86 -13.47 -0.21
C PHE A 30 1.36 -13.62 0.02
N ALA A 31 0.91 -14.79 0.49
CA ALA A 31 -0.49 -15.05 0.79
C ALA A 31 -1.01 -14.18 1.95
N ASN A 32 -0.16 -13.90 2.94
CA ASN A 32 -0.47 -13.05 4.10
C ASN A 32 -0.58 -11.54 3.79
N ILE A 33 -0.25 -11.10 2.56
CA ILE A 33 -0.40 -9.70 2.16
C ILE A 33 -1.81 -9.48 1.60
N ASP A 34 -2.72 -8.96 2.43
CA ASP A 34 -4.13 -8.73 2.06
C ASP A 34 -4.32 -7.68 0.96
N ASN A 35 -3.50 -6.61 0.98
CA ASN A 35 -3.66 -5.51 0.04
C ASN A 35 -3.05 -5.89 -1.33
N PRO A 36 -3.85 -6.01 -2.41
CA PRO A 36 -3.36 -6.46 -3.71
C PRO A 36 -2.34 -5.48 -4.32
N ARG A 37 -2.43 -4.18 -4.00
CA ARG A 37 -1.45 -3.19 -4.46
C ARG A 37 -0.12 -3.34 -3.74
N THR A 38 -0.14 -3.58 -2.43
CA THR A 38 1.07 -3.90 -1.67
C THR A 38 1.70 -5.18 -2.18
N ARG A 39 0.89 -6.23 -2.38
CA ARG A 39 1.34 -7.53 -2.92
C ARG A 39 2.05 -7.36 -4.25
N ARG A 40 1.42 -6.69 -5.22
CA ARG A 40 2.01 -6.41 -6.54
C ARG A 40 3.31 -5.60 -6.43
N ALA A 41 3.32 -4.57 -5.59
CA ALA A 41 4.48 -3.72 -5.43
C ALA A 41 5.67 -4.48 -4.83
N TYR A 42 5.41 -5.34 -3.84
CA TYR A 42 6.42 -6.19 -3.20
C TYR A 42 6.90 -7.30 -4.14
N GLN A 43 6.00 -7.90 -4.92
CA GLN A 43 6.34 -8.88 -5.94
C GLN A 43 7.33 -8.30 -6.95
N ASN A 44 7.05 -7.11 -7.48
CA ASN A 44 7.94 -6.44 -8.43
C ASN A 44 9.31 -6.09 -7.80
N ASP A 45 9.32 -5.71 -6.53
CA ASP A 45 10.57 -5.39 -5.83
C ASP A 45 11.43 -6.60 -5.56
N LEU A 46 10.82 -7.72 -5.16
CA LEU A 46 11.52 -8.97 -4.94
C LEU A 46 12.01 -9.57 -6.25
N GLN A 47 11.22 -9.50 -7.32
CA GLN A 47 11.67 -9.91 -8.65
C GLN A 47 12.90 -9.12 -9.10
N ASP A 48 12.91 -7.79 -8.88
CA ASP A 48 14.04 -6.92 -9.19
C ASP A 48 15.29 -7.32 -8.38
N PHE A 49 15.14 -7.65 -7.09
CA PHE A 49 16.23 -8.18 -6.27
C PHE A 49 16.72 -9.55 -6.75
N CYS A 50 15.82 -10.54 -6.89
CA CYS A 50 16.17 -11.89 -7.34
C CYS A 50 16.88 -11.87 -8.69
N SER A 51 16.43 -11.03 -9.61
CA SER A 51 17.07 -10.86 -10.93
C SER A 51 18.46 -10.23 -10.82
N PHE A 52 18.68 -9.32 -9.86
CA PHE A 52 19.98 -8.70 -9.63
C PHE A 52 21.01 -9.68 -9.04
N VAL A 53 20.61 -10.49 -8.05
CA VAL A 53 21.50 -11.47 -7.41
C VAL A 53 21.58 -12.81 -8.16
N GLY A 54 20.64 -13.08 -9.08
CA GLY A 54 20.60 -14.30 -9.87
C GLY A 54 19.97 -15.50 -9.16
N LEU A 55 18.99 -15.27 -8.26
CA LEU A 55 18.32 -16.37 -7.56
C LEU A 55 17.35 -17.10 -8.49
N ALA A 56 17.46 -18.44 -8.56
CA ALA A 56 16.57 -19.28 -9.35
C ALA A 56 15.51 -20.01 -8.50
N GLY A 57 15.77 -20.21 -7.20
CA GLY A 57 14.87 -20.89 -6.27
C GLY A 57 14.78 -20.25 -4.88
N ALA A 58 13.73 -20.61 -4.14
CA ALA A 58 13.49 -20.09 -2.79
C ALA A 58 14.56 -20.54 -1.77
N GLU A 59 15.18 -21.71 -1.96
CA GLU A 59 16.22 -22.20 -1.04
C GLU A 59 17.50 -21.35 -1.07
N GLU A 60 17.77 -20.66 -2.19
CA GLU A 60 18.95 -19.82 -2.36
C GLU A 60 18.88 -18.55 -1.49
N PHE A 61 17.71 -18.19 -0.94
CA PHE A 61 17.60 -17.11 0.03
C PHE A 61 18.48 -17.33 1.28
N ARG A 62 18.82 -18.59 1.60
CA ARG A 62 19.74 -18.94 2.70
C ARG A 62 21.18 -18.43 2.47
N ALA A 63 21.59 -18.26 1.21
CA ALA A 63 22.91 -17.77 0.83
C ALA A 63 22.98 -16.24 0.75
N VAL A 64 21.84 -15.54 0.84
CA VAL A 64 21.80 -14.08 0.75
C VAL A 64 22.40 -13.46 2.01
N THR A 65 23.38 -12.59 1.79
CA THR A 65 24.10 -11.86 2.84
C THR A 65 23.85 -10.36 2.73
N ARG A 66 24.22 -9.61 3.78
CA ARG A 66 24.14 -8.14 3.77
C ARG A 66 24.90 -7.51 2.59
N SER A 67 25.99 -8.12 2.13
CA SER A 67 26.78 -7.63 0.99
C SER A 67 25.97 -7.61 -0.30
N HIS A 68 25.13 -8.64 -0.54
CA HIS A 68 24.22 -8.68 -1.69
C HIS A 68 23.19 -7.55 -1.64
N VAL A 69 22.63 -7.28 -0.46
CA VAL A 69 21.65 -6.20 -0.27
C VAL A 69 22.30 -4.82 -0.45
N LEU A 70 23.55 -4.63 0.02
CA LEU A 70 24.32 -3.40 -0.21
C LEU A 70 24.63 -3.18 -1.69
N ALA A 71 25.03 -4.23 -2.40
CA ALA A 71 25.29 -4.18 -3.84
C ALA A 71 24.01 -3.82 -4.62
N TRP A 72 22.87 -4.44 -4.26
CA TRP A 72 21.58 -4.11 -4.87
C TRP A 72 21.19 -2.65 -4.60
N ARG A 73 21.32 -2.18 -3.36
CA ARG A 73 21.06 -0.77 -3.02
C ARG A 73 21.91 0.17 -3.87
N ALA A 74 23.21 -0.10 -4.01
CA ALA A 74 24.10 0.72 -4.83
C ALA A 74 23.66 0.72 -6.31
N GLN A 75 23.22 -0.42 -6.83
CA GLN A 75 22.65 -0.52 -8.18
C GLN A 75 21.35 0.30 -8.32
N LEU A 76 20.48 0.30 -7.32
CA LEU A 76 19.26 1.12 -7.33
C LEU A 76 19.57 2.63 -7.32
N GLU A 77 20.65 3.03 -6.63
CA GLU A 77 21.16 4.41 -6.62
C GLU A 77 21.76 4.79 -7.99
N LEU A 78 22.55 3.90 -8.60
CA LEU A 78 23.07 4.06 -9.97
C LEU A 78 21.96 4.18 -11.02
N ARG A 79 20.84 3.48 -10.83
CA ARG A 79 19.63 3.60 -11.66
C ARG A 79 18.87 4.92 -11.46
N GLY A 80 19.33 5.79 -10.56
CA GLY A 80 18.69 7.09 -10.29
C GLY A 80 17.33 6.99 -9.61
N LEU A 81 17.03 5.88 -8.91
CA LEU A 81 15.74 5.74 -8.25
C LEU A 81 15.61 6.70 -7.06
N ALA A 82 14.41 7.26 -6.88
CA ALA A 82 14.10 8.10 -5.74
C ALA A 82 14.34 7.36 -4.40
N GLY A 83 14.86 8.07 -3.39
CA GLY A 83 15.17 7.49 -2.08
C GLY A 83 13.96 6.80 -1.41
N ALA A 84 12.75 7.33 -1.58
CA ALA A 84 11.52 6.70 -1.11
C ALA A 84 11.25 5.35 -1.79
N THR A 85 11.54 5.24 -3.09
CA THR A 85 11.44 3.99 -3.85
C THR A 85 12.43 2.94 -3.34
N ILE A 86 13.69 3.35 -3.12
CA ILE A 86 14.73 2.47 -2.58
C ILE A 86 14.35 1.99 -1.17
N ARG A 87 13.84 2.88 -0.32
CA ARG A 87 13.36 2.53 1.03
C ARG A 87 12.23 1.50 1.00
N ARG A 88 11.26 1.65 0.09
CA ARG A 88 10.15 0.71 -0.10
C ARG A 88 10.65 -0.65 -0.57
N LYS A 89 11.55 -0.67 -1.54
CA LYS A 89 12.25 -1.87 -2.05
C LYS A 89 12.95 -2.63 -0.93
N LEU A 90 13.75 -1.94 -0.12
CA LEU A 90 14.42 -2.52 1.05
C LEU A 90 13.42 -2.99 2.12
N ALA A 91 12.28 -2.30 2.29
CA ALA A 91 11.25 -2.73 3.24
C ALA A 91 10.53 -4.01 2.80
N ALA A 92 10.26 -4.17 1.50
CA ALA A 92 9.71 -5.41 0.94
C ALA A 92 10.65 -6.59 1.19
N LEU A 93 11.94 -6.41 0.89
CA LEU A 93 12.97 -7.43 1.13
C LEU A 93 13.12 -7.76 2.62
N ALA A 94 13.17 -6.73 3.48
CA ALA A 94 13.25 -6.94 4.93
C ALA A 94 12.06 -7.75 5.44
N SER A 95 10.83 -7.41 5.03
CA SER A 95 9.63 -8.10 5.45
C SER A 95 9.60 -9.57 5.02
N LEU A 96 10.13 -9.90 3.83
CA LEU A 96 10.29 -11.30 3.42
C LEU A 96 11.28 -12.03 4.33
N PHE A 97 12.47 -11.46 4.57
CA PHE A 97 13.48 -12.10 5.42
C PHE A 97 13.04 -12.25 6.88
N ASP A 98 12.30 -11.30 7.42
CA ASP A 98 11.70 -11.43 8.76
C ASP A 98 10.77 -12.65 8.81
N HIS A 99 9.92 -12.84 7.81
CA HIS A 99 9.04 -14.01 7.74
C HIS A 99 9.78 -15.33 7.50
N LEU A 100 10.82 -15.34 6.66
CA LEU A 100 11.66 -16.53 6.47
C LEU A 100 12.39 -16.94 7.76
N LEU A 101 12.77 -15.97 8.60
CA LEU A 101 13.37 -16.22 9.92
C LEU A 101 12.33 -16.77 10.90
N GLU A 102 11.13 -16.17 10.96
CA GLU A 102 10.02 -16.66 11.79
C GLU A 102 9.68 -18.14 11.49
N ASN A 103 9.79 -18.54 10.22
CA ASN A 103 9.57 -19.91 9.77
C ASN A 103 10.82 -20.82 9.78
N ASN A 104 11.96 -20.37 10.31
CA ASN A 104 13.24 -21.09 10.31
C ASN A 104 13.72 -21.53 8.89
N ALA A 105 13.23 -20.88 7.84
CA ALA A 105 13.64 -21.14 6.46
C ALA A 105 15.03 -20.55 6.16
N VAL A 106 15.45 -19.52 6.89
CA VAL A 106 16.81 -18.95 6.88
C VAL A 106 17.32 -18.83 8.32
N ALA A 107 18.63 -18.81 8.51
CA ALA A 107 19.27 -18.77 9.82
C ALA A 107 20.08 -17.48 10.04
N GLY A 108 20.43 -17.21 11.29
CA GLY A 108 21.25 -16.06 11.68
C GLY A 108 20.41 -14.81 11.92
N GLY A 109 20.12 -14.05 10.87
CA GLY A 109 19.36 -12.81 10.98
C GLY A 109 19.08 -12.16 9.64
N ASN A 110 18.26 -11.10 9.65
CA ASN A 110 17.80 -10.48 8.42
C ASN A 110 18.96 -9.69 7.77
N PRO A 111 19.39 -10.04 6.54
CA PRO A 111 20.52 -9.38 5.88
C PRO A 111 20.25 -7.92 5.52
N VAL A 112 18.98 -7.50 5.53
CA VAL A 112 18.57 -6.11 5.28
C VAL A 112 18.73 -5.25 6.53
N HIS A 113 18.63 -5.82 7.73
CA HIS A 113 18.85 -5.08 8.98
C HIS A 113 20.31 -4.60 9.04
N GLY A 114 20.50 -3.31 9.29
CA GLY A 114 21.81 -2.63 9.25
C GLY A 114 22.20 -2.05 7.89
N VAL A 115 21.44 -2.30 6.82
CA VAL A 115 21.64 -1.59 5.54
C VAL A 115 21.16 -0.15 5.68
N LYS A 116 22.10 0.81 5.58
CA LYS A 116 21.77 2.24 5.61
C LYS A 116 20.78 2.55 4.50
N ARG A 117 19.64 3.15 4.86
CA ARG A 117 18.61 3.57 3.90
C ARG A 117 18.89 5.00 3.43
N PRO A 118 18.59 5.35 2.16
CA PRO A 118 18.71 6.73 1.69
C PRO A 118 17.95 7.70 2.60
N ARG A 119 18.55 8.87 2.84
CA ARG A 119 17.88 9.96 3.53
C ARG A 119 16.77 10.46 2.62
N VAL A 120 15.55 10.43 3.12
CA VAL A 120 14.41 11.07 2.47
C VAL A 120 14.10 12.25 3.36
N GLU A 121 14.32 13.46 2.86
CA GLU A 121 13.87 14.66 3.55
C GLU A 121 12.34 14.58 3.63
N SER A 122 11.84 14.46 4.85
CA SER A 122 10.45 14.07 5.12
C SER A 122 9.67 15.13 5.89
N ASN A 123 10.25 16.31 6.12
CA ASN A 123 9.58 17.34 6.91
C ASN A 123 8.69 18.24 6.05
N GLU A 124 8.96 18.36 4.76
CA GLU A 124 8.13 19.09 3.81
C GLU A 124 7.93 18.27 2.54
N GLY A 125 6.69 18.20 2.06
CA GLY A 125 6.41 17.64 0.75
C GLY A 125 7.09 18.51 -0.31
N LYS A 126 7.71 17.89 -1.32
CA LYS A 126 8.28 18.62 -2.47
C LYS A 126 7.22 19.40 -3.27
N THR A 127 5.95 19.08 -3.06
CA THR A 127 4.82 19.77 -3.68
C THR A 127 4.51 21.02 -2.86
N PRO A 128 4.67 22.23 -3.44
CA PRO A 128 4.26 23.45 -2.77
C PRO A 128 2.78 23.39 -2.39
N ALA A 129 2.44 23.89 -1.21
CA ALA A 129 1.05 24.03 -0.80
C ALA A 129 0.35 25.05 -1.69
N LEU A 130 -0.93 24.82 -1.98
CA LEU A 130 -1.76 25.79 -2.67
C LEU A 130 -2.06 26.96 -1.73
N GLY A 131 -1.78 28.18 -2.18
CA GLY A 131 -2.32 29.37 -1.51
C GLY A 131 -3.81 29.55 -1.80
N ASP A 132 -4.50 30.35 -0.98
CA ASP A 132 -5.94 30.58 -1.10
C ASP A 132 -6.38 31.04 -2.50
N HIS A 133 -5.59 31.91 -3.12
CA HIS A 133 -5.85 32.38 -4.48
C HIS A 133 -5.76 31.26 -5.51
N GLN A 134 -4.77 30.37 -5.40
CA GLN A 134 -4.60 29.22 -6.31
C GLN A 134 -5.71 28.20 -6.09
N ALA A 135 -6.10 27.95 -4.84
CA ALA A 135 -7.23 27.07 -4.53
C ALA A 135 -8.54 27.62 -5.13
N LYS A 136 -8.78 28.93 -5.03
CA LYS A 136 -9.93 29.57 -5.67
C LYS A 136 -9.90 29.48 -7.20
N GLN A 137 -8.74 29.73 -7.82
CA GLN A 137 -8.58 29.56 -9.26
C GLN A 137 -8.86 28.13 -9.72
N LEU A 138 -8.39 27.11 -8.98
CA LEU A 138 -8.70 25.71 -9.29
C LEU A 138 -10.20 25.43 -9.17
N LEU A 139 -10.84 25.93 -8.12
CA LEU A 139 -12.28 25.78 -7.91
C LEU A 139 -13.10 26.37 -9.07
N ASP A 140 -12.66 27.47 -9.65
CA ASP A 140 -13.43 28.21 -10.66
C ASP A 140 -12.99 27.90 -12.11
N ALA A 141 -11.96 27.07 -12.31
CA ALA A 141 -11.45 26.69 -13.63
C ALA A 141 -12.36 25.80 -14.49
N PRO A 142 -13.17 24.85 -13.94
CA PRO A 142 -14.00 23.99 -14.76
C PRO A 142 -15.19 24.71 -15.41
N ASP A 143 -15.49 24.37 -16.67
CA ASP A 143 -16.60 24.94 -17.45
C ASP A 143 -17.99 24.53 -16.91
N THR A 144 -18.77 25.51 -16.45
CA THR A 144 -20.10 25.29 -15.85
C THR A 144 -21.18 24.88 -16.85
N GLU A 145 -20.95 25.08 -18.15
CA GLU A 145 -21.92 24.75 -19.19
C GLU A 145 -21.84 23.29 -19.64
N THR A 146 -20.87 22.53 -19.12
CA THR A 146 -20.69 21.11 -19.45
C THR A 146 -20.87 20.21 -18.23
N LEU A 147 -21.48 19.04 -18.43
CA LEU A 147 -21.58 18.01 -17.39
C LEU A 147 -20.20 17.62 -16.83
N LYS A 148 -19.17 17.60 -17.69
CA LYS A 148 -17.81 17.31 -17.28
C LYS A 148 -17.28 18.39 -16.33
N GLY A 149 -17.45 19.67 -16.66
CA GLY A 149 -16.96 20.75 -15.80
C GLY A 149 -17.73 20.87 -14.50
N LEU A 150 -19.06 20.65 -14.50
CA LEU A 150 -19.85 20.51 -13.26
C LEU A 150 -19.31 19.39 -12.36
N ARG A 151 -19.04 18.20 -12.93
CA ARG A 151 -18.45 17.08 -12.20
C ARG A 151 -17.05 17.41 -11.66
N ASP A 152 -16.18 17.96 -12.50
CA ASP A 152 -14.80 18.26 -12.11
C ASP A 152 -14.79 19.37 -11.02
N ARG A 153 -15.74 20.32 -11.07
CA ARG A 153 -15.97 21.33 -10.03
C ARG A 153 -16.41 20.73 -8.69
N ALA A 154 -17.32 19.76 -8.71
CA ALA A 154 -17.72 19.00 -7.51
C ALA A 154 -16.53 18.26 -6.90
N ILE A 155 -15.76 17.55 -7.73
CA ILE A 155 -14.57 16.79 -7.30
C ILE A 155 -13.54 17.72 -6.64
N LEU A 156 -13.24 18.87 -7.26
CA LEU A 156 -12.28 19.83 -6.72
C LEU A 156 -12.75 20.43 -5.39
N ALA A 157 -14.03 20.78 -5.27
CA ALA A 157 -14.59 21.28 -4.02
C ALA A 157 -14.48 20.24 -2.90
N VAL A 158 -14.82 19.00 -3.19
CA VAL A 158 -14.72 17.90 -2.24
C VAL A 158 -13.26 17.65 -1.82
N LEU A 159 -12.32 17.66 -2.76
CA LEU A 159 -10.89 17.48 -2.46
C LEU A 159 -10.32 18.63 -1.60
N LEU A 160 -10.63 19.88 -1.94
CA LEU A 160 -10.09 21.06 -1.27
C LEU A 160 -10.70 21.29 0.12
N TYR A 161 -12.01 21.14 0.27
CA TYR A 161 -12.69 21.42 1.55
C TYR A 161 -12.68 20.23 2.53
N HIS A 162 -12.53 19.00 2.06
CA HIS A 162 -12.59 17.81 2.92
C HIS A 162 -11.29 16.99 2.97
N GLY A 163 -10.28 17.35 2.18
CA GLY A 163 -8.95 16.73 2.24
C GLY A 163 -8.98 15.21 2.00
N LEU A 164 -9.91 14.73 1.17
CA LEU A 164 -10.02 13.31 0.85
C LEU A 164 -8.78 12.82 0.11
N ARG A 165 -8.39 11.58 0.37
CA ARG A 165 -7.42 10.91 -0.50
C ARG A 165 -8.06 10.73 -1.88
N ARG A 166 -7.25 10.83 -2.94
CA ARG A 166 -7.68 10.64 -4.34
C ARG A 166 -8.61 9.45 -4.54
N GLU A 167 -8.27 8.30 -3.96
CA GLU A 167 -9.09 7.09 -4.10
C GLU A 167 -10.42 7.19 -3.35
N GLU A 168 -10.45 7.82 -2.19
CA GLU A 168 -11.68 8.02 -1.43
C GLU A 168 -12.64 8.94 -2.22
N ALA A 169 -12.11 10.02 -2.80
CA ALA A 169 -12.89 10.91 -3.66
C ALA A 169 -13.39 10.21 -4.94
N ALA A 170 -12.55 9.38 -5.57
CA ALA A 170 -12.91 8.66 -6.79
C ALA A 170 -13.97 7.57 -6.58
N GLN A 171 -14.15 7.08 -5.35
CA GLN A 171 -15.14 6.05 -5.02
C GLN A 171 -16.47 6.62 -4.50
N LEU A 172 -16.54 7.92 -4.22
CA LEU A 172 -17.77 8.57 -3.76
C LEU A 172 -18.88 8.45 -4.80
N LYS A 173 -20.09 8.16 -4.32
CA LYS A 173 -21.31 8.10 -5.09
C LYS A 173 -22.31 9.13 -4.59
N THR A 174 -23.31 9.46 -5.41
CA THR A 174 -24.41 10.35 -5.00
C THR A 174 -25.13 9.86 -3.74
N GLY A 175 -25.28 8.54 -3.57
CA GLY A 175 -25.85 7.93 -2.36
C GLY A 175 -24.99 8.03 -1.09
N ASP A 176 -23.74 8.46 -1.21
CA ASP A 176 -22.88 8.75 -0.05
C ASP A 176 -23.13 10.15 0.52
N LEU A 177 -23.85 11.01 -0.19
CA LEU A 177 -24.38 12.25 0.35
C LEU A 177 -25.63 11.94 1.18
N GLN A 178 -25.54 12.12 2.49
CA GLN A 178 -26.61 11.81 3.44
C GLN A 178 -26.97 13.04 4.26
N GLU A 179 -28.22 13.17 4.65
CA GLU A 179 -28.66 14.21 5.57
C GLU A 179 -28.98 13.60 6.93
N ARG A 180 -28.48 14.23 8.00
CA ARG A 180 -28.74 13.81 9.38
C ARG A 180 -28.97 15.06 10.23
N GLY A 181 -30.17 15.18 10.81
CA GLY A 181 -30.52 16.33 11.65
C GLY A 181 -30.40 17.68 10.94
N GLY A 182 -30.76 17.75 9.64
CA GLY A 182 -30.66 18.97 8.83
C GLY A 182 -29.26 19.30 8.29
N ILE A 183 -28.25 18.47 8.59
CA ILE A 183 -26.88 18.66 8.14
C ILE A 183 -26.52 17.60 7.10
N LYS A 184 -26.06 18.05 5.92
CA LYS A 184 -25.52 17.17 4.87
C LYS A 184 -24.14 16.65 5.27
N HIS A 185 -23.90 15.37 5.02
CA HIS A 185 -22.67 14.67 5.32
C HIS A 185 -22.23 13.82 4.12
N LEU A 186 -20.92 13.70 3.92
CA LEU A 186 -20.33 12.71 3.03
C LEU A 186 -19.95 11.46 3.82
N ARG A 187 -20.50 10.31 3.43
CA ARG A 187 -20.07 9.00 3.89
C ARG A 187 -18.84 8.58 3.11
N VAL A 188 -17.69 8.52 3.78
CA VAL A 188 -16.40 8.24 3.15
C VAL A 188 -15.85 6.91 3.63
N HIS A 189 -15.49 6.06 2.67
CA HIS A 189 -14.83 4.77 2.91
C HIS A 189 -13.31 4.96 2.91
N GLY A 190 -12.70 4.92 4.09
CA GLY A 190 -11.27 5.07 4.30
C GLY A 190 -10.50 3.76 4.37
N LYS A 191 -9.17 3.88 4.52
CA LYS A 191 -8.27 2.73 4.66
C LYS A 191 -8.68 1.83 5.84
N GLY A 192 -8.61 0.51 5.62
CA GLY A 192 -8.93 -0.51 6.65
C GLY A 192 -10.43 -0.66 6.89
N SER A 193 -11.25 -0.45 5.86
CA SER A 193 -12.72 -0.51 5.93
C SER A 193 -13.36 0.45 6.93
N LYS A 194 -12.63 1.50 7.33
CA LYS A 194 -13.14 2.50 8.27
C LYS A 194 -14.05 3.49 7.55
N ILE A 195 -15.27 3.65 8.05
CA ILE A 195 -16.23 4.62 7.52
C ILE A 195 -16.19 5.87 8.38
N ARG A 196 -16.20 7.05 7.73
CA ARG A 196 -16.33 8.35 8.41
C ARG A 196 -17.44 9.17 7.76
N PHE A 197 -18.15 9.95 8.58
CA PHE A 197 -19.16 10.89 8.12
C PHE A 197 -18.59 12.29 8.29
N LEU A 198 -18.35 12.98 7.17
CA LEU A 198 -17.79 14.33 7.15
C LEU A 198 -18.94 15.32 6.94
N PRO A 199 -19.18 16.27 7.86
CA PRO A 199 -20.11 17.37 7.59
C PRO A 199 -19.69 18.09 6.30
N LEU A 200 -20.64 18.28 5.40
CA LEU A 200 -20.38 18.84 4.08
C LEU A 200 -20.16 20.36 4.19
N HIS A 201 -19.10 20.85 3.55
CA HIS A 201 -18.81 22.28 3.54
C HIS A 201 -19.83 23.01 2.65
N PRO A 202 -20.34 24.20 3.02
CA PRO A 202 -21.39 24.89 2.25
C PRO A 202 -21.05 25.06 0.76
N VAL A 203 -19.82 25.50 0.46
CA VAL A 203 -19.36 25.67 -0.93
C VAL A 203 -19.27 24.33 -1.69
N ALA A 204 -18.96 23.23 -0.99
CA ALA A 204 -18.99 21.91 -1.62
C ALA A 204 -20.43 21.45 -1.86
N ALA A 205 -21.36 21.78 -0.96
CA ALA A 205 -22.79 21.46 -1.09
C ALA A 205 -23.47 22.17 -2.27
N GLU A 206 -23.03 23.38 -2.61
CA GLU A 206 -23.53 24.13 -3.77
C GLU A 206 -22.99 23.61 -5.11
N ARG A 207 -21.90 22.84 -5.08
CA ARG A 207 -21.18 22.36 -6.27
C ARG A 207 -21.43 20.89 -6.60
N ILE A 208 -22.13 20.15 -5.72
CA ILE A 208 -22.58 18.76 -5.89
C ILE A 208 -24.03 18.77 -6.36
#